data_AF-A0A1I7G8V8-F1
#
_entry.id   AF-A0A1I7G8V8-F1
#
_cell.length_a   1.000
_cell.length_b   1.000
_cell.length_c   1.000
_cell.angle_alpha   90.00
_cell.angle_beta   90.00
_cell.angle_gamma   90.00
#
_symmetry.space_group_name_H-M   'P 1'
#
loop_
_entity.id
_entity.type
_entity.pdbx_description
1 polymer ?
#
loop_
_entity_poly.entity_id
_entity_poly.type
_entity_poly.pdbx_seq_one_letter_code
_entity_poly.pdbx_strand_id
1 'polypeptide(L)'
;MNEHHGTAPAFGLPWPPRGLMWKRSDMELTPREKDKLLIFTAALLAERRKARGLKLNYPEAVALISAAVMEGARDGKTVAQLMSEGRSVLTRADVMEGIAEMIPDIQVEATFPDGTKLVTVHQPIV
;
A
#
# COMPACT_ATOMS: atom_id res chain seq x y z
N MET A 1 -32.50 -5.75 23.87
CA MET A 1 -32.21 -4.32 24.11
C MET A 1 -30.88 -3.95 23.46
N ASN A 2 -30.95 -3.33 22.28
CA ASN A 2 -30.21 -2.11 21.92
C ASN A 2 -30.64 -1.75 20.50
N GLU A 3 -31.77 -1.05 20.44
CA GLU A 3 -32.35 -0.47 19.24
C GLU A 3 -31.57 0.82 18.95
N HIS A 4 -30.67 0.79 17.97
CA HIS A 4 -30.14 2.02 17.40
C HIS A 4 -31.21 2.60 16.48
N HIS A 5 -32.04 3.49 17.03
CA HIS A 5 -32.94 4.34 16.26
C HIS A 5 -32.11 5.28 15.36
N GLY A 6 -31.96 4.91 14.09
CA GLY A 6 -31.49 5.83 13.07
C GLY A 6 -32.48 6.99 12.94
N THR A 7 -31.97 8.21 13.08
CA THR A 7 -32.73 9.43 12.86
C THR A 7 -33.22 9.51 11.41
N ALA A 8 -34.50 9.86 11.22
CA ALA A 8 -35.11 10.00 9.91
C ALA A 8 -34.38 11.05 9.05
N PRO A 9 -34.30 10.89 7.71
CA PRO A 9 -33.75 11.92 6.84
C PRO A 9 -34.58 13.20 6.92
N ALA A 10 -33.91 14.35 7.01
CA ALA A 10 -34.51 15.68 7.24
C ALA A 10 -35.42 16.18 6.10
N PHE A 11 -35.46 15.48 4.96
CA PHE A 11 -36.29 15.79 3.82
C PHE A 11 -37.31 14.66 3.68
N GLY A 12 -38.60 14.95 3.88
CA GLY A 12 -39.74 14.02 3.97
C GLY A 12 -40.01 13.14 2.73
N LEU A 13 -38.97 12.53 2.18
CA LEU A 13 -39.02 11.48 1.19
C LEU A 13 -39.30 10.15 1.92
N PRO A 14 -40.20 9.31 1.38
CA PRO A 14 -40.47 8.00 1.95
C PRO A 14 -39.20 7.15 1.91
N TRP A 15 -39.00 6.32 2.95
CA TRP A 15 -37.91 5.34 2.98
C TRP A 15 -37.99 4.46 1.73
N PRO A 16 -36.87 4.16 1.04
CA PRO A 16 -36.92 3.25 -0.10
C PRO A 16 -37.47 1.88 0.34
N PRO A 17 -38.26 1.18 -0.50
CA PRO A 17 -38.86 -0.10 -0.15
C PRO A 17 -37.78 -1.07 0.35
N ARG A 18 -38.05 -1.75 1.48
CA ARG A 18 -37.19 -2.79 2.06
C ARG A 18 -36.97 -3.88 1.00
N GLY A 19 -35.83 -3.83 0.31
CA GLY A 19 -35.54 -4.71 -0.82
C GLY A 19 -34.69 -4.04 -1.90
N LEU A 20 -34.76 -2.71 -2.03
CA LEU A 20 -33.81 -1.93 -2.81
C LEU A 20 -32.63 -1.50 -1.94
N MET A 21 -32.06 -2.46 -1.22
CA MET A 21 -30.80 -2.23 -0.51
C MET A 21 -29.74 -2.11 -1.60
N TRP A 22 -29.29 -0.87 -1.82
CA TRP A 22 -28.17 -0.50 -2.68
C TRP A 22 -27.16 -1.65 -2.68
N LYS A 23 -27.01 -2.35 -3.81
CA LYS A 23 -25.95 -3.34 -3.96
C LYS A 23 -24.68 -2.52 -3.83
N ARG A 24 -24.12 -2.44 -2.62
CA ARG A 24 -22.78 -1.92 -2.45
C ARG A 24 -21.96 -2.81 -3.34
N SER A 25 -21.43 -2.26 -4.42
CA SER A 25 -20.30 -2.87 -5.11
C SER A 25 -19.14 -2.76 -4.13
N ASP A 26 -19.21 -3.51 -3.04
CA ASP A 26 -18.10 -3.68 -2.13
C ASP A 26 -17.03 -4.33 -2.98
N MET A 27 -15.83 -3.76 -3.01
CA MET A 27 -14.70 -4.30 -3.77
C MET A 27 -14.23 -5.68 -3.25
N GLU A 28 -14.99 -6.30 -2.33
CA GLU A 28 -14.74 -7.57 -1.66
C GLU A 28 -13.29 -7.72 -1.14
N LEU A 29 -12.72 -6.60 -0.67
CA LEU A 29 -11.34 -6.55 -0.19
C LEU A 29 -11.16 -7.40 1.07
N THR A 30 -10.30 -8.39 0.95
CA THR A 30 -9.75 -9.15 2.07
C THR A 30 -8.96 -8.22 3.01
N PRO A 31 -8.77 -8.60 4.30
CA PRO A 31 -7.92 -7.83 5.22
C PRO A 31 -6.52 -7.55 4.65
N ARG A 32 -5.93 -8.54 3.98
CA ARG A 32 -4.60 -8.43 3.36
C ARG A 32 -4.57 -7.42 2.20
N GLU A 33 -5.63 -7.32 1.42
CA GLU A 33 -5.72 -6.29 0.37
C GLU A 33 -5.88 -4.90 0.97
N LYS A 34 -6.60 -4.76 2.09
CA LYS A 34 -6.67 -3.50 2.84
C LYS A 34 -5.30 -3.09 3.41
N ASP A 35 -4.51 -4.04 3.91
CA ASP A 35 -3.15 -3.76 4.38
C ASP A 35 -2.25 -3.26 3.24
N LYS A 36 -2.38 -3.82 2.03
CA LYS A 36 -1.67 -3.32 0.84
C LYS A 36 -2.07 -1.87 0.49
N LEU A 37 -3.34 -1.50 0.68
CA LEU A 37 -3.79 -0.11 0.50
C LEU A 37 -3.18 0.84 1.55
N LEU A 38 -2.91 0.36 2.77
CA LEU A 38 -2.19 1.15 3.78
C LEU A 38 -0.74 1.38 3.36
N ILE A 39 -0.06 0.36 2.82
CA ILE A 39 1.30 0.50 2.26
C ILE A 39 1.30 1.53 1.13
N PHE A 40 0.36 1.45 0.20
CA PHE A 40 0.22 2.42 -0.89
C PHE A 40 0.04 3.85 -0.36
N THR A 41 -0.83 4.04 0.64
CA THR A 41 -1.07 5.36 1.24
C THR A 41 0.19 5.92 1.91
N ALA A 42 0.94 5.08 2.64
CA ALA A 42 2.21 5.47 3.25
C ALA A 42 3.27 5.81 2.18
N ALA A 43 3.34 5.05 1.09
CA ALA A 43 4.24 5.30 -0.03
C ALA A 43 3.93 6.62 -0.73
N LEU A 44 2.66 6.95 -0.97
CA LEU A 44 2.26 8.25 -1.53
C LEU A 44 2.67 9.43 -0.64
N LEU A 45 2.58 9.26 0.69
CA LEU A 45 3.05 10.27 1.63
C LEU A 45 4.59 10.43 1.55
N ALA A 46 5.32 9.32 1.49
CA ALA A 46 6.76 9.29 1.34
C ALA A 46 7.21 9.93 0.02
N GLU A 47 6.60 9.58 -1.10
CA GLU A 47 6.85 10.15 -2.42
C GLU A 47 6.69 11.67 -2.42
N ARG A 48 5.58 12.18 -1.85
CA ARG A 48 5.35 13.62 -1.73
C ARG A 48 6.37 14.32 -0.84
N ARG A 49 6.87 13.66 0.21
CA ARG A 49 7.94 14.19 1.08
C ARG A 49 9.28 14.24 0.34
N LYS A 50 9.65 13.16 -0.34
CA LYS A 50 10.84 13.07 -1.19
C LYS A 50 10.82 14.13 -2.30
N ALA A 51 9.69 14.34 -2.96
CA ALA A 51 9.52 15.36 -4.00
C ALA A 51 9.74 16.80 -3.51
N ARG A 52 9.62 17.05 -2.20
CA ARG A 52 9.97 18.33 -1.56
C ARG A 52 11.43 18.41 -1.09
N GLY A 53 12.24 17.40 -1.39
CA GLY A 53 13.65 17.31 -0.98
C GLY A 53 13.85 16.84 0.46
N LEU A 54 12.83 16.27 1.11
CA LEU A 54 13.01 15.69 2.45
C LEU A 54 13.64 14.31 2.36
N LYS A 55 14.63 14.08 3.20
CA LYS A 55 15.18 12.74 3.45
C LYS A 55 14.16 11.88 4.17
N LEU A 56 13.94 10.68 3.66
CA LEU A 56 12.95 9.75 4.19
C LEU A 56 13.42 9.07 5.48
N ASN A 57 12.48 8.84 6.39
CA ASN A 57 12.69 8.01 7.58
C ASN A 57 12.44 6.53 7.29
N TYR A 58 12.58 5.68 8.31
CA TYR A 58 12.42 4.23 8.21
C TYR A 58 11.08 3.79 7.57
N PRO A 59 9.89 4.12 8.11
CA PRO A 59 8.63 3.63 7.54
C PRO A 59 8.35 4.19 6.15
N GLU A 60 8.80 5.41 5.85
CA GLU A 60 8.67 6.00 4.51
C GLU A 60 9.51 5.25 3.47
N ALA A 61 10.76 4.93 3.81
CA ALA A 61 11.64 4.18 2.92
C ALA A 61 11.10 2.77 2.65
N VAL A 62 10.66 2.06 3.71
CA VAL A 62 10.06 0.72 3.59
C VAL A 62 8.79 0.78 2.74
N ALA A 63 7.90 1.74 2.98
CA ALA A 63 6.64 1.86 2.24
C ALA A 63 6.90 2.14 0.74
N LEU A 64 7.80 3.07 0.42
CA LEU A 64 8.06 3.46 -0.96
C LEU A 64 8.66 2.30 -1.78
N ILE A 65 9.64 1.58 -1.21
CA ILE A 65 10.24 0.40 -1.86
C ILE A 65 9.21 -0.72 -2.00
N SER A 66 8.40 -0.94 -0.96
CA SER A 66 7.34 -1.96 -0.98
C SER A 66 6.30 -1.71 -2.07
N ALA A 67 5.87 -0.45 -2.22
CA ALA A 67 4.94 -0.05 -3.27
C ALA A 67 5.54 -0.27 -4.67
N ALA A 68 6.81 0.09 -4.88
CA ALA A 68 7.48 -0.16 -6.16
C ALA A 68 7.52 -1.65 -6.53
N VAL A 69 7.74 -2.53 -5.55
CA VAL A 69 7.68 -3.99 -5.76
C VAL A 69 6.26 -4.45 -6.11
N MET A 70 5.24 -3.95 -5.41
CA MET A 70 3.84 -4.31 -5.69
C MET A 70 3.42 -3.87 -7.10
N GLU A 71 3.75 -2.65 -7.51
CA GLU A 71 3.44 -2.14 -8.85
C GLU A 71 4.21 -2.90 -9.93
N GLY A 72 5.50 -3.19 -9.70
CA GLY A 72 6.26 -3.99 -10.65
C GLY A 72 5.73 -5.43 -10.82
N ALA A 73 5.22 -6.05 -9.76
CA ALA A 73 4.53 -7.33 -9.87
C ALA A 73 3.23 -7.20 -10.68
N ARG A 74 2.50 -6.10 -10.49
CA ARG A 74 1.28 -5.78 -11.24
C ARG A 74 1.56 -5.55 -12.73
N ASP A 75 2.71 -4.98 -13.07
CA ASP A 75 3.22 -4.79 -14.42
C ASP A 75 3.70 -6.09 -15.09
N GLY A 76 3.69 -7.21 -14.36
CA GLY A 76 4.10 -8.51 -14.88
C GLY A 76 5.60 -8.77 -14.86
N LYS A 77 6.37 -7.98 -14.09
CA LYS A 77 7.80 -8.27 -13.87
C LYS A 77 7.96 -9.56 -13.09
N THR A 78 9.09 -10.22 -13.27
CA THR A 78 9.46 -11.42 -12.52
C THR A 78 9.92 -11.09 -11.11
N VAL A 79 9.84 -12.06 -10.19
CA VAL A 79 10.40 -11.92 -8.83
C VAL A 79 11.86 -11.48 -8.88
N ALA A 80 12.67 -12.09 -9.74
CA ALA A 80 14.09 -11.78 -9.87
C ALA A 80 14.34 -10.33 -10.31
N GLN A 81 13.54 -9.79 -11.24
CA GLN A 81 13.63 -8.39 -11.63
C GLN A 81 13.32 -7.48 -10.43
N LEU A 82 12.26 -7.77 -9.67
CA LEU A 82 11.86 -6.95 -8.53
C LEU A 82 12.86 -7.00 -7.36
N MET A 83 13.54 -8.13 -7.17
CA MET A 83 14.65 -8.22 -6.20
C MET A 83 15.79 -7.27 -6.56
N SER A 84 16.07 -7.10 -7.86
CA SER A 84 17.12 -6.21 -8.35
C SER A 84 16.65 -4.75 -8.37
N GLU A 85 15.49 -4.48 -8.98
CA GLU A 85 14.94 -3.15 -9.17
C GLU A 85 14.56 -2.48 -7.85
N GLY A 86 14.11 -3.26 -6.85
CA GLY A 86 13.83 -2.75 -5.51
C GLY A 86 15.03 -2.03 -4.86
N ARG A 87 16.25 -2.39 -5.24
CA ARG A 87 17.50 -1.75 -4.77
C ARG A 87 17.81 -0.42 -5.43
N SER A 88 17.08 -0.08 -6.50
CA SER A 88 17.30 1.15 -7.30
C SER A 88 16.28 2.25 -6.97
N VAL A 89 15.30 1.96 -6.11
CA VAL A 89 14.20 2.88 -5.77
C VAL A 89 14.69 4.04 -4.89
N LEU A 90 15.58 3.75 -3.94
CA LEU A 90 16.15 4.73 -3.02
C LEU A 90 17.66 4.57 -2.93
N THR A 91 18.35 5.70 -2.92
CA THR A 91 19.77 5.80 -2.64
C THR A 91 20.00 6.25 -1.20
N ARG A 92 21.23 6.11 -0.70
CA ARG A 92 21.64 6.68 0.60
C ARG A 92 21.38 8.19 0.73
N ALA A 93 21.36 8.93 -0.38
CA ALA A 93 21.08 10.37 -0.37
C ALA A 93 19.61 10.69 -0.09
N ASP A 94 18.70 9.76 -0.40
CA ASP A 94 17.25 9.95 -0.27
C ASP A 94 16.72 9.73 1.14
N VAL A 95 17.56 9.18 2.04
CA VAL A 95 17.15 8.76 3.39
C VAL A 95 17.93 9.48 4.48
N MET A 96 17.37 9.50 5.69
CA MET A 96 18.06 10.00 6.89
C MET A 96 19.27 9.11 7.22
N GLU A 97 20.22 9.67 7.98
CA GLU A 97 21.40 8.92 8.43
C GLU A 97 21.02 7.67 9.22
N GLY A 98 21.72 6.55 8.97
CA GLY A 98 21.48 5.26 9.62
C GLY A 98 20.31 4.45 9.05
N ILE A 99 19.42 5.03 8.24
CA ILE A 99 18.24 4.33 7.73
C ILE A 99 18.61 3.19 6.77
N ALA A 100 19.67 3.35 5.96
CA ALA A 100 20.13 2.30 5.06
C ALA A 100 20.61 1.06 5.84
N GLU A 101 21.29 1.26 6.97
CA GLU A 101 21.77 0.19 7.84
C GLU A 101 20.63 -0.50 8.60
N MET A 102 19.56 0.24 8.93
CA MET A 102 18.39 -0.30 9.63
C MET A 102 17.52 -1.22 8.76
N ILE A 103 17.66 -1.16 7.43
CA ILE A 103 16.83 -1.91 6.48
C ILE A 103 17.72 -2.92 5.74
N PRO A 104 18.09 -4.06 6.35
CA PRO A 104 18.91 -5.08 5.70
C PRO A 104 18.15 -5.80 4.57
N ASP A 105 16.83 -5.94 4.71
CA ASP A 105 15.95 -6.49 3.71
C ASP A 105 14.52 -5.93 3.86
N ILE A 106 13.77 -5.96 2.75
CA ILE A 106 12.33 -5.70 2.72
C ILE A 106 11.65 -6.91 2.11
N GLN A 107 10.63 -7.41 2.80
CA GLN A 107 9.83 -8.56 2.39
C GLN A 107 8.39 -8.12 2.11
N VAL A 108 7.93 -8.36 0.87
CA VAL A 108 6.59 -7.96 0.43
C VAL A 108 5.94 -9.08 -0.35
N GLU A 109 4.71 -9.40 0.02
CA GLU A 109 3.90 -10.33 -0.74
C GLU A 109 3.14 -9.59 -1.84
N ALA A 110 3.55 -9.79 -3.09
CA ALA A 110 2.98 -9.13 -4.25
C ALA A 110 2.17 -10.11 -5.10
N THR A 111 1.16 -9.60 -5.80
CA THR A 111 0.27 -10.40 -6.65
C THR A 111 0.73 -10.30 -8.09
N PHE A 112 1.30 -11.39 -8.61
CA PHE A 112 1.77 -11.54 -9.98
C PHE A 112 0.67 -12.14 -10.86
N PRO A 113 0.82 -12.10 -12.21
CA PRO A 113 -0.12 -12.75 -13.12
C PRO A 113 -0.34 -14.25 -12.85
N ASP A 114 0.64 -14.93 -12.25
CA ASP A 114 0.60 -16.36 -11.92
C ASP A 114 0.39 -16.66 -10.43
N GLY A 115 0.02 -15.66 -9.63
CA GLY A 115 -0.35 -15.82 -8.23
C GLY A 115 0.44 -14.93 -7.27
N THR A 116 0.15 -15.07 -5.97
CA THR A 116 0.82 -14.26 -4.95
C THR A 116 2.14 -14.89 -4.54
N LYS A 117 3.22 -14.10 -4.52
CA LYS A 117 4.57 -14.54 -4.17
C LYS A 117 5.23 -13.56 -3.21
N LEU A 118 6.12 -14.07 -2.36
CA LEU A 118 6.98 -13.25 -1.51
C LEU A 118 8.19 -12.77 -2.33
N VAL A 119 8.45 -11.47 -2.29
CA VAL A 119 9.65 -10.84 -2.84
C VAL A 119 10.49 -10.31 -1.69
N THR A 120 11.76 -10.69 -1.65
CA THR A 120 12.74 -10.18 -0.68
C THR A 120 13.77 -9.33 -1.40
N VAL A 121 13.78 -8.02 -1.10
CA VAL A 121 14.80 -7.10 -1.60
C VAL A 121 15.90 -6.99 -0.56
N HIS A 122 17.06 -7.56 -0.85
CA HIS A 122 18.23 -7.48 0.03
C HIS A 122 19.00 -6.18 -0.19
N GLN A 123 19.40 -5.51 0.90
CA GLN A 123 20.11 -4.24 0.89
C GLN A 123 19.47 -3.25 -0.09
N PRO A 124 18.20 -2.85 0.16
CA PRO A 124 17.39 -2.09 -0.77
C PRO A 124 17.85 -0.62 -0.94
N ILE A 125 18.77 -0.14 -0.10
CA ILE A 125 19.28 1.23 -0.13
C ILE A 125 20.81 1.16 -0.24
N VAL A 126 21.34 1.55 -1.40
CA VAL A 126 22.78 1.54 -1.73
C VAL A 126 23.36 2.94 -1.94
#